data_AF-A0A4P8XTT5-F1
#
_entry.id   AF-A0A4P8XTT5-F1
#
_cell.length_a   1.000
_cell.length_b   1.000
_cell.length_c   1.000
_cell.angle_alpha   90.00
_cell.angle_beta   90.00
_cell.angle_gamma   90.00
#
_symmetry.space_group_name_H-M   'P 1'
#
loop_
_entity.id
_entity.type
_entity.pdbx_description
1 polymer ?
#
loop_
_entity_poly.entity_id
_entity_poly.type
_entity_poly.pdbx_seq_one_letter_code
_entity_poly.pdbx_strand_id
1 'polypeptide(L)'
;MDIKHQSIILDVNKANILPNIIAHQGDQKTRFIDVTLTMSGEELILNDSYRAILKASNNGEVKAINDCEIDLEQNIIIVELTSTMLDTAGFLNCEITVVDEDKYITSQNFLVEVSLSTVSDEDEIETSKEYGTLVRLMNEVSKIESDAKVVKDIISHLAEITDIDELVNSKADKETVEKELAKKADTTDLDTKENISNKIDTINFPSTTYYPSSKAVWDYVTSKISTLINDIENLKNNKVNITDFNTFKDTTNQAIASHSTNINTNAKSIKTMKADLDKKEKFIKNLTIKNTTEKSTSVVLNDSSDCNIVDLICGEKDNSKQIAFYRKNLFDFNSIRVYGNDSVSNIVVNKDNKSISFTTSETGANSGVYIRHNNYLDFKGYGIDYTKLSGKPVALSFDIQSDINCKIGIQFIQLYSYNYFDITPTKQRIVVTDTVDINKLNKALCFYTNKTKANITISNIQIEVNNTATDYEDCDCQKVTLANADVNSLHTYYPSTTVISDSDFILNYIADPKNYIDSKVS
;
A
#
# COMPACT_ATOMS: atom_id res chain seq x y z
N MET A 1 -38.10 4.05 11.06
CA MET A 1 -37.49 5.33 11.44
C MET A 1 -38.07 6.35 10.48
N ASP A 2 -38.67 7.43 10.97
CA ASP A 2 -39.31 8.43 10.11
C ASP A 2 -38.30 9.55 9.81
N ILE A 3 -37.53 9.37 8.74
CA ILE A 3 -36.50 10.31 8.30
C ILE A 3 -37.05 11.03 7.07
N LYS A 4 -37.18 12.36 7.16
CA LYS A 4 -37.62 13.17 6.02
C LYS A 4 -36.67 13.02 4.84
N HIS A 5 -37.25 12.81 3.66
CA HIS A 5 -36.51 12.81 2.40
C HIS A 5 -35.97 14.22 2.11
N GLN A 6 -34.85 14.28 1.40
CA GLN A 6 -34.36 15.54 0.84
C GLN A 6 -34.97 15.73 -0.55
N SER A 7 -35.42 16.93 -0.90
CA SER A 7 -36.05 17.18 -2.21
C SER A 7 -35.18 18.07 -3.09
N ILE A 8 -35.06 17.71 -4.37
CA ILE A 8 -34.30 18.47 -5.37
C ILE A 8 -35.08 18.59 -6.69
N ILE A 9 -34.76 19.63 -7.46
CA ILE A 9 -35.36 19.89 -8.78
C ILE A 9 -34.25 19.86 -9.82
N LEU A 10 -34.32 18.90 -10.75
CA LEU A 10 -33.33 18.72 -11.81
C LEU A 10 -33.96 19.09 -13.16
N ASP A 11 -33.28 19.94 -13.94
CA ASP A 11 -33.70 20.24 -15.31
C ASP A 11 -32.94 19.36 -16.31
N VAL A 12 -33.62 18.95 -17.38
CA VAL A 12 -33.04 18.13 -18.46
C VAL A 12 -32.41 18.96 -19.58
N ASN A 13 -32.72 20.25 -19.67
CA ASN A 13 -32.22 21.17 -20.71
C ASN A 13 -31.29 22.27 -20.16
N LYS A 14 -31.23 22.46 -18.83
CA LYS A 14 -30.48 23.54 -18.17
C LYS A 14 -29.84 23.04 -16.87
N ALA A 15 -28.84 23.76 -16.38
CA ALA A 15 -28.23 23.49 -15.08
C ALA A 15 -28.82 24.44 -14.02
N ASN A 16 -29.49 23.87 -13.03
CA ASN A 16 -29.99 24.55 -11.84
C ASN A 16 -28.95 24.53 -10.72
N ILE A 17 -29.01 25.54 -9.83
CA ILE A 17 -28.26 25.53 -8.57
C ILE A 17 -29.00 24.60 -7.60
N LEU A 18 -28.29 23.58 -7.11
CA LEU A 18 -28.86 22.56 -6.23
C LEU A 18 -28.42 22.75 -4.76
N PRO A 19 -29.26 22.35 -3.79
CA PRO A 19 -28.84 22.29 -2.39
C PRO A 19 -27.76 21.22 -2.20
N ASN A 20 -26.95 21.36 -1.14
CA ASN A 20 -25.95 20.36 -0.80
C ASN A 20 -26.64 19.12 -0.19
N ILE A 21 -26.44 17.94 -0.79
CA ILE A 21 -27.02 16.69 -0.31
C ILE A 21 -25.95 15.96 0.50
N ILE A 22 -26.22 15.72 1.78
CA ILE A 22 -25.27 15.07 2.68
C ILE A 22 -25.79 13.70 3.09
N ALA A 23 -24.94 12.68 2.95
CA ALA A 23 -25.14 11.32 3.43
C ALA A 23 -23.93 10.87 4.24
N HIS A 24 -24.06 9.83 5.07
CA HIS A 24 -22.93 9.26 5.82
C HIS A 24 -22.58 7.88 5.29
N GLN A 25 -21.29 7.55 5.36
CA GLN A 25 -20.81 6.24 4.95
C GLN A 25 -21.51 5.15 5.78
N GLY A 26 -22.05 4.14 5.10
CA GLY A 26 -22.75 3.03 5.75
C GLY A 26 -24.22 3.28 6.10
N ASP A 27 -24.79 4.45 5.81
CA ASP A 27 -26.25 4.63 5.86
C ASP A 27 -26.92 3.59 4.93
N GLN A 28 -27.99 2.93 5.39
CA GLN A 28 -28.75 1.94 4.63
C GLN A 28 -30.25 2.11 4.85
N LYS A 29 -31.04 2.11 3.77
CA LYS A 29 -32.52 2.16 3.79
C LYS A 29 -33.11 3.32 4.60
N THR A 30 -32.35 4.40 4.75
CA THR A 30 -32.68 5.56 5.59
C THR A 30 -32.48 6.89 4.87
N ARG A 31 -31.94 6.88 3.65
CA ARG A 31 -31.61 8.06 2.86
C ARG A 31 -32.25 7.98 1.49
N PHE A 32 -33.31 8.76 1.33
CA PHE A 32 -34.05 8.91 0.09
C PHE A 32 -34.03 10.37 -0.36
N ILE A 33 -34.00 10.56 -1.68
CA ILE A 33 -34.06 11.87 -2.32
C ILE A 33 -35.29 11.89 -3.23
N ASP A 34 -36.17 12.86 -3.02
CA ASP A 34 -37.31 13.11 -3.90
C ASP A 34 -36.87 14.05 -5.02
N VAL A 35 -36.98 13.60 -6.26
CA VAL A 35 -36.52 14.32 -7.44
C VAL A 35 -37.72 14.74 -8.28
N THR A 36 -37.88 16.05 -8.47
CA THR A 36 -38.78 16.62 -9.46
C THR A 36 -37.97 16.93 -10.73
N LEU A 37 -38.46 16.50 -11.89
CA LEU A 37 -37.86 16.81 -13.18
C LEU A 37 -38.53 18.02 -13.84
N THR A 38 -37.73 18.89 -14.44
CA THR A 38 -38.22 20.00 -15.27
C THR A 38 -37.58 19.99 -16.65
N MET A 39 -38.27 20.57 -17.62
CA MET A 39 -37.79 20.78 -18.98
C MET A 39 -37.80 22.27 -19.30
N SER A 40 -36.62 22.89 -19.25
CA SER A 40 -36.45 24.33 -19.41
C SER A 40 -37.14 25.19 -18.34
N GLY A 41 -37.44 24.62 -17.17
CA GLY A 41 -38.10 25.25 -16.03
C GLY A 41 -39.59 24.89 -15.86
N GLU A 42 -40.19 24.18 -16.81
CA GLU A 42 -41.55 23.65 -16.67
C GLU A 42 -41.51 22.21 -16.17
N GLU A 43 -42.40 21.83 -15.26
CA GLU A 43 -42.43 20.49 -14.67
C GLU A 43 -42.70 19.42 -15.72
N LEU A 44 -41.89 18.36 -15.71
CA LEU A 44 -42.06 17.19 -16.56
C LEU A 44 -43.05 16.23 -15.89
N ILE A 45 -44.17 15.97 -16.55
CA ILE A 45 -45.20 15.05 -16.03
C ILE A 45 -44.77 13.61 -16.29
N LEU A 46 -44.63 12.83 -15.22
CA LEU A 46 -44.29 11.41 -15.25
C LEU A 46 -45.55 10.57 -15.53
N ASN A 47 -45.36 9.40 -16.12
CA ASN A 47 -46.43 8.43 -16.38
C ASN A 47 -45.96 7.00 -16.08
N ASP A 48 -46.89 6.04 -16.18
CA ASP A 48 -46.67 4.64 -15.86
C ASP A 48 -45.83 3.87 -16.90
N SER A 49 -45.63 4.42 -18.11
CA SER A 49 -44.73 3.84 -19.12
C SER A 49 -43.27 4.19 -18.87
N TYR A 50 -43.00 5.22 -18.06
CA TYR A 50 -41.64 5.68 -17.79
C TYR A 50 -40.91 4.80 -16.78
N ARG A 51 -39.61 4.63 -17.03
CA ARG A 51 -38.66 4.02 -16.09
C ARG A 51 -37.58 5.01 -15.74
N ALA A 52 -37.38 5.27 -14.46
CA ALA A 52 -36.32 6.15 -13.96
C ALA A 52 -35.11 5.32 -13.52
N ILE A 53 -33.92 5.69 -13.99
CA ILE A 53 -32.66 5.01 -13.69
C ILE A 53 -31.69 6.05 -13.12
N LEU A 54 -31.20 5.80 -11.92
CA LEU A 54 -30.08 6.53 -11.33
C LEU A 54 -28.77 5.90 -11.77
N LYS A 55 -27.84 6.75 -12.21
CA LYS A 55 -26.44 6.37 -12.35
C LYS A 55 -25.58 7.22 -11.42
N ALA A 56 -24.78 6.55 -10.60
CA ALA A 56 -23.89 7.18 -9.64
C ALA A 56 -22.44 6.84 -9.96
N SER A 57 -21.56 7.83 -9.84
CA SER A 57 -20.14 7.71 -10.17
C SER A 57 -19.26 8.44 -9.16
N ASN A 58 -18.07 7.91 -8.92
CA ASN A 58 -17.05 8.58 -8.12
C ASN A 58 -15.80 8.75 -8.99
N ASN A 59 -15.30 9.97 -9.12
CA ASN A 59 -14.14 10.30 -9.98
C ASN A 59 -14.25 9.78 -11.43
N GLY A 60 -15.47 9.69 -11.98
CA GLY A 60 -15.73 9.20 -13.34
C GLY A 60 -15.90 7.69 -13.46
N GLU A 61 -15.67 6.91 -12.41
CA GLU A 61 -15.96 5.48 -12.38
C GLU A 61 -17.40 5.22 -11.91
N VAL A 62 -18.14 4.40 -12.66
CA VAL A 62 -19.52 4.03 -12.32
C VAL A 62 -19.54 3.18 -11.06
N LYS A 63 -20.26 3.65 -10.05
CA LYS A 63 -20.38 3.00 -8.74
C LYS A 63 -21.67 2.21 -8.61
N ALA A 64 -22.77 2.74 -9.15
CA ALA A 64 -24.06 2.07 -9.14
C ALA A 64 -24.93 2.52 -10.33
N ILE A 65 -25.78 1.62 -10.78
CA ILE A 65 -26.87 1.89 -11.71
C ILE A 65 -28.10 1.22 -11.11
N ASN A 66 -29.06 2.02 -10.64
CA ASN A 66 -30.21 1.54 -9.89
C ASN A 66 -31.50 2.03 -10.54
N ASP A 67 -32.52 1.19 -10.52
CA ASP A 67 -33.89 1.62 -10.80
C ASP A 67 -34.40 2.50 -9.66
N CYS A 68 -35.15 3.53 -10.02
CA CYS A 68 -35.82 4.42 -9.07
C CYS A 68 -37.32 4.18 -9.10
N GLU A 69 -37.95 4.39 -7.95
CA GLU A 69 -39.41 4.36 -7.85
C GLU A 69 -39.98 5.68 -8.38
N ILE A 70 -41.10 5.61 -9.08
CA ILE A 70 -41.84 6.77 -9.57
C ILE A 70 -43.15 6.85 -8.79
N ASP A 71 -43.33 7.93 -8.03
CA ASP A 71 -44.60 8.25 -7.40
C ASP A 71 -45.39 9.18 -8.34
N LEU A 72 -46.39 8.60 -9.02
CA LEU A 72 -47.24 9.33 -9.97
C LEU A 72 -48.25 10.26 -9.29
N GLU A 73 -48.59 10.03 -8.02
CA GLU A 73 -49.51 10.91 -7.29
C GLU A 73 -48.82 12.22 -6.91
N GLN A 74 -47.55 12.14 -6.53
CA GLN A 74 -46.72 13.29 -6.18
C GLN A 74 -45.90 13.85 -7.35
N ASN A 75 -45.87 13.16 -8.49
CA ASN A 75 -45.06 13.48 -9.66
C ASN A 75 -43.55 13.61 -9.35
N ILE A 76 -43.01 12.64 -8.59
CA ILE A 76 -41.60 12.61 -8.19
C ILE A 76 -40.95 11.26 -8.48
N ILE A 77 -39.62 11.30 -8.64
CA ILE A 77 -38.77 10.11 -8.67
C ILE A 77 -38.12 9.97 -7.31
N ILE A 78 -38.31 8.83 -6.65
CA ILE A 78 -37.74 8.53 -5.34
C ILE A 78 -36.44 7.76 -5.55
N VAL A 79 -35.34 8.39 -5.13
CA VAL A 79 -33.99 7.85 -5.25
C VAL A 79 -33.52 7.32 -3.91
N GLU A 80 -33.28 6.00 -3.80
CA GLU A 80 -32.62 5.41 -2.65
C GLU A 80 -31.08 5.53 -2.78
N LEU A 81 -30.43 6.13 -1.78
CA LEU A 81 -28.98 6.08 -1.66
C LEU A 81 -28.55 4.74 -1.07
N THR A 82 -28.21 3.80 -1.95
CA THR A 82 -27.88 2.42 -1.57
C THR A 82 -26.53 2.27 -0.85
N SER A 83 -26.32 1.13 -0.19
CA SER A 83 -25.05 0.80 0.48
C SER A 83 -23.85 0.86 -0.46
N THR A 84 -23.99 0.43 -1.71
CA THR A 84 -22.92 0.48 -2.72
C THR A 84 -22.58 1.92 -3.08
N MET A 85 -23.56 2.81 -3.09
CA MET A 85 -23.32 4.24 -3.34
C MET A 85 -22.57 4.90 -2.18
N LEU A 86 -22.91 4.51 -0.94
CA LEU A 86 -22.43 5.14 0.28
C LEU A 86 -21.28 4.40 0.99
N ASP A 87 -20.63 3.42 0.36
CA ASP A 87 -19.55 2.66 1.01
C ASP A 87 -18.17 3.34 0.96
N THR A 88 -18.03 4.48 0.28
CA THR A 88 -16.78 5.25 0.21
C THR A 88 -17.09 6.71 0.48
N ALA A 89 -16.36 7.33 1.41
CA ALA A 89 -16.45 8.76 1.66
C ALA A 89 -15.96 9.58 0.46
N GLY A 90 -16.54 10.76 0.26
CA GLY A 90 -16.22 11.66 -0.85
C GLY A 90 -17.46 12.12 -1.62
N PHE A 91 -17.25 12.71 -2.81
CA PHE A 91 -18.32 13.21 -3.65
C PHE A 91 -18.82 12.15 -4.63
N LEU A 92 -20.10 11.84 -4.57
CA LEU A 92 -20.79 10.95 -5.49
C LEU A 92 -21.56 11.77 -6.51
N ASN A 93 -21.13 11.70 -7.77
CA ASN A 93 -21.76 12.39 -8.90
C ASN A 93 -22.86 11.52 -9.49
N CYS A 94 -24.08 12.04 -9.47
CA CYS A 94 -25.30 11.32 -9.81
C CYS A 94 -26.05 11.99 -10.97
N GLU A 95 -26.70 11.19 -11.80
CA GLU A 95 -27.61 11.63 -12.87
C GLU A 95 -28.83 10.70 -12.92
N ILE A 96 -30.00 11.24 -13.29
CA ILE A 96 -31.21 10.46 -13.52
C ILE A 96 -31.45 10.39 -15.02
N THR A 97 -31.67 9.18 -15.53
CA THR A 97 -32.14 8.96 -16.90
C THR A 97 -33.55 8.38 -16.86
N VAL A 98 -34.48 9.06 -17.53
CA VAL A 98 -35.84 8.55 -17.76
C VAL A 98 -35.88 7.88 -19.12
N VAL A 99 -36.46 6.68 -19.16
CA VAL A 99 -36.58 5.83 -20.33
C VAL A 99 -38.05 5.62 -20.65
N ASP A 100 -38.43 5.81 -21.92
CA ASP A 100 -39.75 5.52 -22.48
C ASP A 100 -39.55 4.70 -23.76
N GLU A 101 -39.73 3.38 -23.65
CA GLU A 101 -39.40 2.42 -24.71
C GLU A 101 -37.95 2.56 -25.23
N ASP A 102 -37.75 3.20 -26.38
CA ASP A 102 -36.46 3.44 -27.03
C ASP A 102 -35.96 4.89 -26.90
N LYS A 103 -36.67 5.74 -26.14
CA LYS A 103 -36.33 7.15 -25.90
C LYS A 103 -35.69 7.32 -24.53
N TYR A 104 -34.67 8.18 -24.48
CA TYR A 104 -33.88 8.44 -23.28
C TYR A 104 -33.75 9.94 -23.06
N ILE A 105 -33.94 10.39 -21.83
CA ILE A 105 -33.64 11.76 -21.42
C ILE A 105 -32.90 11.74 -20.09
N THR A 106 -31.76 12.45 -20.03
CA THR A 106 -30.90 12.49 -18.84
C THR A 106 -30.96 13.88 -18.22
N SER A 107 -31.09 13.93 -16.90
CA SER A 107 -31.11 15.16 -16.12
C SER A 107 -29.73 15.81 -16.05
N GLN A 108 -29.67 17.06 -15.59
CA GLN A 108 -28.42 17.60 -15.03
C GLN A 108 -27.87 16.70 -13.92
N ASN A 109 -26.55 16.77 -13.70
CA ASN A 109 -25.91 16.06 -12.61
C ASN A 109 -26.20 16.73 -11.26
N PHE A 110 -26.17 15.93 -10.19
CA PHE A 110 -26.19 16.40 -8.81
C PHE A 110 -25.14 15.68 -7.97
N LEU A 111 -24.66 16.34 -6.92
CA LEU A 111 -23.62 15.82 -6.04
C LEU A 111 -24.20 15.40 -4.70
N VAL A 112 -23.79 14.23 -4.23
CA VAL A 112 -24.02 13.76 -2.87
C VAL A 112 -22.67 13.73 -2.14
N GLU A 113 -22.55 14.48 -1.06
CA GLU A 113 -21.39 14.48 -0.18
C GLU A 113 -21.53 13.32 0.83
N VAL A 114 -20.71 12.28 0.67
CA VAL A 114 -20.65 11.14 1.57
C VAL A 114 -19.61 11.41 2.64
N SER A 115 -20.07 11.77 3.84
CA SER A 115 -19.22 12.01 5.01
C SER A 115 -18.68 10.68 5.57
N LEU A 116 -17.39 10.67 5.94
CA LEU A 116 -16.76 9.52 6.60
C LEU A 116 -17.47 9.23 7.94
N SER A 117 -17.83 7.97 8.17
CA SER A 117 -18.37 7.54 9.47
C SER A 117 -17.23 7.24 10.44
N THR A 118 -17.36 7.62 11.71
CA THR A 118 -16.38 7.30 12.77
C THR A 118 -16.51 5.88 13.33
N VAL A 119 -17.49 5.10 12.86
CA VAL A 119 -17.61 3.66 13.10
C VAL A 119 -16.80 2.97 12.02
N SER A 120 -15.48 3.01 12.18
CA SER A 120 -14.51 2.73 11.13
C SER A 120 -13.68 1.49 11.47
N ASP A 121 -14.25 0.31 11.22
CA ASP A 121 -13.48 -0.83 10.73
C ASP A 121 -14.15 -1.31 9.44
N GLU A 122 -13.37 -1.43 8.35
CA GLU A 122 -13.88 -2.00 7.08
C GLU A 122 -14.55 -3.35 7.32
N ASP A 123 -14.02 -4.13 8.26
CA ASP A 123 -14.55 -5.42 8.70
C ASP A 123 -15.96 -5.30 9.30
N GLU A 124 -16.26 -4.26 10.09
CA GLU A 124 -17.61 -4.06 10.65
C GLU A 124 -18.61 -3.64 9.57
N ILE A 125 -18.18 -2.84 8.59
CA ILE A 125 -18.98 -2.45 7.44
C ILE A 125 -19.26 -3.66 6.54
N GLU A 126 -18.26 -4.48 6.26
CA GLU A 126 -18.40 -5.72 5.48
C GLU A 126 -19.28 -6.73 6.22
N THR A 127 -19.09 -6.90 7.53
CA THR A 127 -19.94 -7.74 8.38
C THR A 127 -21.40 -7.26 8.36
N SER A 128 -21.65 -5.94 8.35
CA SER A 128 -23.00 -5.39 8.23
C SER A 128 -23.65 -5.67 6.86
N LYS A 129 -22.86 -5.65 5.76
CA LYS A 129 -23.32 -5.98 4.40
C LYS A 129 -23.67 -7.47 4.30
N GLU A 130 -22.83 -8.33 4.85
CA GLU A 130 -23.08 -9.78 4.91
C GLU A 130 -24.29 -10.11 5.78
N TYR A 131 -24.41 -9.47 6.95
CA TYR A 131 -25.56 -9.61 7.83
C TYR A 131 -26.86 -9.15 7.17
N GLY A 132 -26.85 -8.00 6.48
CA GLY A 132 -28.01 -7.50 5.72
C GLY A 132 -28.43 -8.44 4.59
N THR A 133 -27.47 -9.04 3.89
CA THR A 133 -27.72 -10.05 2.85
C THR A 133 -28.31 -11.33 3.43
N LEU A 134 -27.78 -11.81 4.56
CA LEU A 134 -28.28 -12.98 5.26
C LEU A 134 -29.71 -12.77 5.77
N VAL A 135 -30.01 -11.61 6.36
CA VAL A 135 -31.36 -11.25 6.80
C VAL A 135 -32.33 -11.17 5.61
N ARG A 136 -31.90 -10.65 4.45
CA ARG A 136 -32.72 -10.64 3.23
C ARG A 136 -33.06 -12.06 2.79
N LEU A 137 -32.07 -12.93 2.69
CA LEU A 137 -32.26 -14.33 2.31
C LEU A 137 -33.15 -15.08 3.30
N MET A 138 -33.00 -14.82 4.61
CA MET A 138 -33.87 -15.38 5.65
C MET A 138 -35.33 -14.91 5.52
N ASN A 139 -35.56 -13.64 5.18
CA ASN A 139 -36.90 -13.11 4.95
C ASN A 139 -37.54 -13.66 3.66
N GLU A 140 -36.76 -13.81 2.58
CA GLU A 140 -37.22 -14.44 1.34
C GLU A 140 -37.58 -15.92 1.56
N VAL A 141 -36.75 -16.66 2.30
CA VAL A 141 -37.04 -18.06 2.68
C VAL A 141 -38.30 -18.15 3.54
N SER A 142 -38.47 -17.25 4.52
CA SER A 142 -39.68 -17.22 5.36
C SER A 142 -40.95 -16.96 4.54
N LYS A 143 -40.86 -16.10 3.51
CA LYS A 143 -41.98 -15.85 2.60
C LYS A 143 -42.27 -17.06 1.71
N ILE A 144 -41.24 -17.73 1.19
CA ILE A 144 -41.37 -18.97 0.42
C ILE A 144 -41.99 -20.08 1.27
N GLU A 145 -41.62 -20.20 2.55
CA GLU A 145 -42.23 -21.17 3.48
C GLU A 145 -43.71 -20.88 3.72
N SER A 146 -44.07 -19.60 3.87
CA SER A 146 -45.48 -19.17 3.97
C SER A 146 -46.26 -19.53 2.70
N ASP A 147 -45.73 -19.20 1.52
CA ASP A 147 -46.37 -19.49 0.23
C ASP A 147 -46.47 -21.01 -0.02
N ALA A 148 -45.44 -21.77 0.34
CA ALA A 148 -45.43 -23.22 0.27
C ALA A 148 -46.46 -23.85 1.21
N LYS A 149 -46.70 -23.25 2.39
CA LYS A 149 -47.75 -23.69 3.31
C LYS A 149 -49.14 -23.47 2.72
N VAL A 150 -49.37 -22.32 2.07
CA VAL A 150 -50.63 -22.05 1.33
C VAL A 150 -50.82 -23.06 0.20
N VAL A 151 -49.78 -23.35 -0.58
CA VAL A 151 -49.82 -24.37 -1.65
C VAL A 151 -50.10 -25.76 -1.08
N LYS A 152 -49.50 -26.12 0.06
CA LYS A 152 -49.72 -27.40 0.73
C LYS A 152 -51.14 -27.54 1.24
N ASP A 153 -51.73 -26.48 1.80
CA ASP A 153 -53.12 -26.46 2.24
C ASP A 153 -54.07 -26.57 1.04
N ILE A 154 -53.77 -25.91 -0.09
CA ILE A 154 -54.53 -26.07 -1.35
C ILE A 154 -54.46 -27.52 -1.85
N ILE A 155 -53.28 -28.13 -1.86
CA ILE A 155 -53.09 -29.53 -2.28
C ILE A 155 -53.83 -30.49 -1.32
N SER A 156 -53.81 -30.22 -0.02
CA SER A 156 -54.55 -31.02 0.98
C SER A 156 -56.05 -30.95 0.74
N HIS A 157 -56.60 -29.74 0.51
CA HIS A 157 -58.01 -29.57 0.17
C HIS A 157 -58.37 -30.24 -1.17
N LEU A 158 -57.47 -30.21 -2.16
CA LEU A 158 -57.67 -30.93 -3.43
C LEU A 158 -57.61 -32.46 -3.26
N ALA A 159 -56.81 -32.96 -2.33
CA ALA A 159 -56.71 -34.40 -2.02
C ALA A 159 -57.89 -34.91 -1.18
N GLU A 160 -58.55 -34.04 -0.42
CA GLU A 160 -59.81 -34.33 0.30
C GLU A 160 -61.05 -34.31 -0.60
N ILE A 161 -60.93 -33.82 -1.85
CA ILE A 161 -61.97 -34.00 -2.87
C ILE A 161 -61.82 -35.43 -3.41
N THR A 162 -62.45 -36.39 -2.72
CA THR A 162 -62.29 -37.82 -3.02
C THR A 162 -63.07 -38.36 -4.22
N ASP A 163 -64.02 -37.63 -4.80
CA ASP A 163 -64.52 -37.96 -6.15
C ASP A 163 -65.52 -36.89 -6.65
N ILE A 164 -65.13 -36.13 -7.68
CA ILE A 164 -66.06 -35.23 -8.39
C ILE A 164 -67.20 -36.05 -9.03
N ASP A 165 -66.93 -37.31 -9.41
CA ASP A 165 -67.92 -38.24 -9.93
C ASP A 165 -68.95 -38.70 -8.86
N GLU A 166 -68.60 -38.76 -7.57
CA GLU A 166 -69.56 -39.07 -6.49
C GLU A 166 -70.52 -37.89 -6.22
N LEU A 167 -70.04 -36.64 -6.30
CA LEU A 167 -70.88 -35.45 -6.08
C LEU A 167 -71.87 -35.19 -7.22
N VAL A 168 -71.51 -35.57 -8.46
CA VAL A 168 -72.39 -35.53 -9.63
C VAL A 168 -73.42 -36.68 -9.57
N ASN A 169 -73.04 -37.84 -9.05
CA ASN A 169 -73.93 -38.98 -8.87
C ASN A 169 -74.84 -38.88 -7.63
N SER A 170 -74.48 -38.07 -6.62
CA SER A 170 -75.28 -37.91 -5.39
C SER A 170 -76.41 -36.86 -5.49
N LYS A 171 -76.62 -36.23 -6.67
CA LYS A 171 -77.67 -35.23 -6.90
C LYS A 171 -78.70 -35.60 -7.98
N ALA A 172 -78.69 -36.82 -8.51
CA ALA A 172 -79.74 -37.30 -9.40
C ALA A 172 -80.18 -38.72 -9.02
N ASP A 173 -81.34 -38.86 -8.38
CA ASP A 173 -82.04 -40.14 -8.28
C ASP A 173 -82.49 -40.57 -9.68
N LYS A 174 -81.78 -41.54 -10.26
CA LYS A 174 -82.10 -42.14 -11.56
C LYS A 174 -83.56 -42.63 -11.62
N GLU A 175 -84.09 -43.12 -10.50
CA GLU A 175 -85.48 -43.59 -10.36
C GLU A 175 -86.52 -42.44 -10.35
N THR A 176 -86.14 -41.25 -9.87
CA THR A 176 -86.98 -40.04 -9.87
C THR A 176 -87.04 -39.40 -11.25
N VAL A 177 -85.93 -39.44 -12.00
CA VAL A 177 -85.86 -38.94 -13.39
C VAL A 177 -86.65 -39.85 -14.35
N GLU A 178 -86.58 -41.17 -14.19
CA GLU A 178 -87.34 -42.13 -15.01
C GLU A 178 -88.87 -42.08 -14.73
N LYS A 179 -89.30 -41.77 -13.49
CA LYS A 179 -90.72 -41.57 -13.13
C LYS A 179 -91.33 -40.27 -13.65
N GLU A 180 -90.56 -39.18 -13.72
CA GLU A 180 -91.03 -37.90 -14.27
C GLU A 180 -91.10 -37.90 -15.81
N LEU A 181 -90.24 -38.67 -16.48
CA LEU A 181 -90.32 -38.92 -17.94
C LEU A 181 -91.55 -39.74 -18.33
N ALA A 182 -91.99 -40.69 -17.49
CA ALA A 182 -93.17 -41.51 -17.73
C ALA A 182 -94.51 -40.76 -17.49
N LYS A 183 -94.52 -39.70 -16.68
CA LYS A 183 -95.73 -38.87 -16.42
C LYS A 183 -96.01 -37.82 -17.50
N LYS A 184 -95.08 -37.57 -18.41
CA LYS A 184 -95.21 -36.50 -19.43
C LYS A 184 -95.62 -37.01 -20.82
N ALA A 185 -95.91 -38.30 -20.95
CA ALA A 185 -96.51 -38.90 -22.13
C ALA A 185 -98.04 -38.75 -22.12
N ASP A 186 -98.52 -37.50 -22.10
CA ASP A 186 -99.92 -37.17 -22.40
C ASP A 186 -99.94 -36.50 -23.78
N THR A 187 -100.37 -37.26 -24.78
CA THR A 187 -100.21 -36.99 -26.22
C THR A 187 -101.30 -36.09 -26.78
N THR A 188 -101.73 -35.05 -26.06
CA THR A 188 -102.87 -34.21 -26.53
C THR A 188 -102.65 -32.70 -26.48
N ASP A 189 -101.42 -32.18 -26.34
CA ASP A 189 -101.18 -30.72 -26.32
C ASP A 189 -99.92 -30.26 -27.09
N LEU A 190 -99.63 -30.83 -28.26
CA LEU A 190 -98.40 -30.56 -29.05
C LEU A 190 -98.55 -29.61 -30.25
N ASP A 191 -99.74 -29.12 -30.60
CA ASP A 191 -99.91 -28.32 -31.83
C ASP A 191 -99.45 -26.85 -31.72
N THR A 192 -98.78 -26.44 -30.62
CA THR A 192 -98.19 -25.08 -30.50
C THR A 192 -96.73 -25.04 -30.02
N LYS A 193 -96.05 -26.19 -29.87
CA LYS A 193 -94.62 -26.25 -29.54
C LYS A 193 -93.87 -27.12 -30.56
N GLU A 194 -92.92 -26.49 -31.27
CA GLU A 194 -91.96 -27.07 -32.23
C GLU A 194 -92.57 -28.02 -33.30
N ASN A 195 -92.79 -27.52 -34.52
CA ASN A 195 -93.21 -28.33 -35.66
C ASN A 195 -92.30 -28.04 -36.88
N ILE A 196 -92.34 -28.88 -37.92
CA ILE A 196 -91.44 -28.80 -39.09
C ILE A 196 -91.47 -27.39 -39.74
N SER A 197 -92.62 -26.71 -39.71
CA SER A 197 -92.83 -25.39 -40.32
C SER A 197 -92.17 -24.22 -39.59
N ASN A 198 -91.82 -24.35 -38.31
CA ASN A 198 -91.19 -23.28 -37.53
C ASN A 198 -89.73 -23.57 -37.13
N LYS A 199 -89.11 -24.60 -37.74
CA LYS A 199 -87.66 -24.85 -37.69
C LYS A 199 -86.93 -24.08 -38.78
N ILE A 200 -85.90 -23.31 -38.42
CA ILE A 200 -85.06 -22.57 -39.36
C ILE A 200 -83.58 -22.89 -39.15
N ASP A 201 -82.77 -22.84 -40.22
CA ASP A 201 -81.34 -23.19 -40.20
C ASP A 201 -80.41 -22.07 -39.67
N THR A 202 -80.96 -21.14 -38.88
CA THR A 202 -80.22 -20.03 -38.27
C THR A 202 -80.63 -19.84 -36.81
N ILE A 203 -79.68 -19.44 -35.96
CA ILE A 203 -79.95 -19.09 -34.55
C ILE A 203 -80.14 -17.57 -34.46
N ASN A 204 -81.39 -17.13 -34.37
CA ASN A 204 -81.75 -15.72 -34.16
C ASN A 204 -82.15 -15.50 -32.70
N PHE A 205 -81.46 -14.61 -31.99
CA PHE A 205 -81.78 -14.26 -30.61
C PHE A 205 -82.11 -12.76 -30.48
N PRO A 206 -83.24 -12.39 -29.84
CA PRO A 206 -84.30 -13.27 -29.31
C PRO A 206 -85.29 -13.69 -30.41
N SER A 207 -85.74 -14.94 -30.39
CA SER A 207 -86.84 -15.42 -31.25
C SER A 207 -87.98 -15.93 -30.38
N THR A 208 -89.21 -15.49 -30.65
CA THR A 208 -90.41 -15.88 -29.91
C THR A 208 -91.31 -16.83 -30.69
N THR A 209 -91.02 -17.08 -31.98
CA THR A 209 -91.88 -17.86 -32.89
C THR A 209 -91.13 -18.87 -33.76
N TYR A 210 -89.82 -18.73 -33.93
CA TYR A 210 -88.98 -19.65 -34.71
C TYR A 210 -87.96 -20.36 -33.83
N TYR A 211 -87.78 -21.66 -34.07
CA TYR A 211 -86.85 -22.52 -33.34
C TYR A 211 -85.68 -22.91 -34.25
N PRO A 212 -84.44 -22.93 -33.75
CA PRO A 212 -83.31 -23.36 -34.53
C PRO A 212 -83.42 -24.86 -34.86
N SER A 213 -83.13 -25.22 -36.10
CA SER A 213 -83.06 -26.62 -36.51
C SER A 213 -81.84 -27.30 -35.87
N SER A 214 -81.81 -28.64 -35.89
CA SER A 214 -80.63 -29.40 -35.48
C SER A 214 -79.39 -29.01 -36.28
N LYS A 215 -79.56 -28.63 -37.55
CA LYS A 215 -78.48 -28.12 -38.42
C LYS A 215 -77.96 -26.78 -37.92
N ALA A 216 -78.84 -25.83 -37.58
CA ALA A 216 -78.46 -24.52 -37.05
C ALA A 216 -77.63 -24.64 -35.75
N VAL A 217 -78.06 -25.53 -34.85
CA VAL A 217 -77.35 -25.81 -33.60
C VAL A 217 -75.99 -26.45 -33.88
N TRP A 218 -75.93 -27.43 -34.78
CA TRP A 218 -74.68 -28.09 -35.16
C TRP A 218 -73.68 -27.14 -35.81
N ASP A 219 -74.13 -26.30 -36.75
CA ASP A 219 -73.31 -25.30 -37.42
C ASP A 219 -72.77 -24.26 -36.42
N TYR A 220 -73.61 -23.79 -35.49
CA TYR A 220 -73.20 -22.84 -34.45
C TYR A 220 -72.15 -23.44 -33.52
N VAL A 221 -72.41 -24.63 -32.97
CA VAL A 221 -71.47 -25.33 -32.08
C VAL A 221 -70.15 -25.60 -32.80
N THR A 222 -70.21 -26.05 -34.05
CA THR A 222 -69.03 -26.30 -34.87
C THR A 222 -68.23 -25.03 -35.10
N SER A 223 -68.88 -23.91 -35.41
CA SER A 223 -68.20 -22.63 -35.60
C SER A 223 -67.42 -22.20 -34.36
N LYS A 224 -67.99 -22.40 -33.15
CA LYS A 224 -67.32 -22.07 -31.88
C LYS A 224 -66.18 -23.02 -31.57
N ILE A 225 -66.36 -24.31 -31.84
CA ILE A 225 -65.32 -25.33 -31.65
C ILE A 225 -64.15 -25.10 -32.62
N SER A 226 -64.42 -24.75 -33.88
CA SER A 226 -63.38 -24.47 -34.88
C SER A 226 -62.47 -23.30 -34.48
N THR A 227 -63.03 -22.23 -33.89
CA THR A 227 -62.22 -21.11 -33.37
C THR A 227 -61.31 -21.55 -32.24
N LEU A 228 -61.85 -22.29 -31.27
CA LEU A 228 -61.07 -22.82 -30.13
C LEU A 228 -59.95 -23.77 -30.58
N ILE A 229 -60.20 -24.62 -31.58
CA ILE A 229 -59.18 -25.52 -32.15
C ILE A 229 -58.03 -24.72 -32.78
N ASN A 230 -58.36 -23.68 -33.56
CA ASN A 230 -57.37 -22.83 -34.20
C ASN A 230 -56.54 -22.04 -33.17
N ASP A 231 -57.17 -21.53 -32.11
CA ASP A 231 -56.48 -20.86 -31.02
C ASP A 231 -55.51 -21.80 -30.27
N ILE A 232 -55.91 -23.07 -30.06
CA ILE A 232 -55.05 -24.10 -29.48
C ILE A 232 -53.86 -24.42 -30.40
N GLU A 233 -54.04 -24.50 -31.71
CA GLU A 233 -52.93 -24.69 -32.65
C GLU A 233 -51.96 -23.50 -32.66
N ASN A 234 -52.47 -22.27 -32.65
CA ASN A 234 -51.63 -21.07 -32.56
C ASN A 234 -50.85 -21.02 -31.24
N LEU A 235 -51.47 -21.37 -30.12
CA LEU A 235 -50.80 -21.46 -28.81
C LEU A 235 -49.74 -22.57 -28.77
N LYS A 236 -49.93 -23.70 -29.48
CA LYS A 236 -48.91 -24.74 -29.63
C LYS A 236 -47.70 -24.24 -30.43
N ASN A 237 -47.94 -23.43 -31.46
CA ASN A 237 -46.89 -22.86 -32.31
C ASN A 237 -46.14 -21.69 -31.63
N ASN A 238 -46.78 -20.96 -30.70
CA ASN A 238 -46.20 -19.87 -29.92
C ASN A 238 -45.53 -20.30 -28.60
N LYS A 239 -45.52 -21.60 -28.26
CA LYS A 239 -44.66 -22.07 -27.17
C LYS A 239 -43.20 -21.93 -27.61
N VAL A 240 -42.37 -21.33 -26.73
CA VAL A 240 -40.91 -21.24 -26.87
C VAL A 240 -40.41 -22.54 -27.49
N ASN A 241 -39.82 -22.43 -28.68
CA ASN A 241 -39.29 -23.58 -29.39
C ASN A 241 -38.34 -24.31 -28.45
N ILE A 242 -38.68 -25.55 -28.10
CA ILE A 242 -37.90 -26.38 -27.17
C ILE A 242 -36.43 -26.45 -27.63
N THR A 243 -36.21 -26.34 -28.94
CA THR A 243 -34.88 -26.25 -29.56
C THR A 243 -34.12 -24.99 -29.16
N ASP A 244 -34.78 -23.83 -29.15
CA ASP A 244 -34.16 -22.54 -28.80
C ASP A 244 -33.83 -22.50 -27.31
N PHE A 245 -34.73 -23.02 -26.45
CA PHE A 245 -34.47 -23.17 -25.03
C PHE A 245 -33.29 -24.11 -24.74
N ASN A 246 -33.24 -25.27 -25.41
CA ASN A 246 -32.12 -26.21 -25.25
C ASN A 246 -30.81 -25.61 -25.78
N THR A 247 -30.84 -24.88 -26.90
CA THR A 247 -29.67 -24.19 -27.45
C THR A 247 -29.16 -23.13 -26.48
N PHE A 248 -30.05 -22.32 -25.90
CA PHE A 248 -29.71 -21.34 -24.88
C PHE A 248 -29.13 -22.01 -23.63
N LYS A 249 -29.76 -23.09 -23.15
CA LYS A 249 -29.29 -23.87 -22.00
C LYS A 249 -27.89 -24.44 -22.23
N ASP A 250 -27.64 -25.04 -23.39
CA ASP A 250 -26.37 -25.65 -23.71
C ASP A 250 -25.26 -24.60 -23.86
N THR A 251 -25.56 -23.48 -24.53
CA THR A 251 -24.64 -22.33 -24.64
C THR A 251 -24.29 -21.78 -23.26
N THR A 252 -25.30 -21.62 -22.40
CA THR A 252 -25.12 -21.14 -21.02
C THR A 252 -24.27 -22.12 -20.21
N ASN A 253 -24.54 -23.42 -20.31
CA ASN A 253 -23.76 -24.45 -19.62
C ASN A 253 -22.30 -24.49 -20.09
N GLN A 254 -22.04 -24.34 -21.39
CA GLN A 254 -20.68 -24.25 -21.92
C GLN A 254 -19.95 -22.99 -21.42
N ALA A 255 -20.64 -21.85 -21.36
CA ALA A 255 -20.08 -20.62 -20.80
C ALA A 255 -19.74 -20.77 -19.31
N ILE A 256 -20.63 -21.38 -18.53
CA ILE A 256 -20.40 -21.68 -17.10
C ILE A 256 -19.20 -22.61 -16.92
N ALA A 257 -19.09 -23.68 -17.73
CA ALA A 257 -17.96 -24.61 -17.69
C ALA A 257 -16.63 -23.92 -18.03
N SER A 258 -16.65 -23.01 -19.01
CA SER A 258 -15.48 -22.21 -19.41
C SER A 258 -15.05 -21.26 -18.29
N HIS A 259 -16.00 -20.54 -17.68
CA HIS A 259 -15.72 -19.68 -16.53
C HIS A 259 -15.18 -20.46 -15.33
N SER A 260 -15.75 -21.63 -15.01
CA SER A 260 -15.22 -22.51 -13.95
C SER A 260 -13.78 -22.94 -14.21
N THR A 261 -13.42 -23.25 -15.45
CA THR A 261 -12.05 -23.61 -15.84
C THR A 261 -11.08 -22.45 -15.66
N ASN A 262 -11.50 -21.23 -16.05
CA ASN A 262 -10.70 -20.02 -15.86
C ASN A 262 -10.52 -19.67 -14.38
N ILE A 263 -11.58 -19.78 -13.57
CA ILE A 263 -11.51 -19.57 -12.10
C ILE A 263 -10.50 -20.53 -11.47
N ASN A 264 -10.58 -21.82 -11.82
CA ASN A 264 -9.64 -22.82 -11.30
C ASN A 264 -8.19 -22.56 -11.74
N THR A 265 -8.00 -22.10 -12.97
CA THR A 265 -6.67 -21.73 -13.49
C THR A 265 -6.12 -20.52 -12.75
N ASN A 266 -6.93 -19.47 -12.57
CA ASN A 266 -6.55 -18.28 -11.82
C ASN A 266 -6.24 -18.60 -10.36
N ALA A 267 -7.04 -19.46 -9.71
CA ALA A 267 -6.79 -19.91 -8.35
C ALA A 267 -5.44 -20.65 -8.21
N LYS A 268 -5.07 -21.48 -9.20
CA LYS A 268 -3.74 -22.10 -9.26
C LYS A 268 -2.63 -21.07 -9.43
N SER A 269 -2.80 -20.12 -10.35
CA SER A 269 -1.84 -19.02 -10.57
C SER A 269 -1.65 -18.18 -9.30
N ILE A 270 -2.72 -17.84 -8.58
CA ILE A 270 -2.66 -17.12 -7.31
C ILE A 270 -1.91 -17.92 -6.25
N LYS A 271 -2.15 -19.22 -6.12
CA LYS A 271 -1.37 -20.08 -5.21
C LYS A 271 0.13 -20.05 -5.53
N THR A 272 0.50 -20.12 -6.82
CA THR A 272 1.89 -20.03 -7.25
C THR A 272 2.49 -18.66 -6.93
N MET A 273 1.77 -17.57 -7.23
CA MET A 273 2.20 -16.21 -6.92
C MET A 273 2.39 -16.00 -5.41
N LYS A 274 1.51 -16.54 -4.57
CA LYS A 274 1.65 -16.50 -3.11
C LYS A 274 2.89 -17.24 -2.64
N ALA A 275 3.15 -18.44 -3.17
CA ALA A 275 4.36 -19.19 -2.84
C ALA A 275 5.65 -18.45 -3.26
N ASP A 276 5.64 -17.76 -4.40
CA ASP A 276 6.77 -16.93 -4.84
C ASP A 276 6.89 -15.64 -4.02
N LEU A 277 5.79 -15.03 -3.59
CA LEU A 277 5.80 -13.91 -2.66
C LEU A 277 6.40 -14.32 -1.32
N ASP A 278 6.01 -15.47 -0.76
CA ASP A 278 6.58 -16.00 0.49
C ASP A 278 8.09 -16.25 0.37
N LYS A 279 8.56 -16.76 -0.79
CA LYS A 279 10.00 -16.90 -1.07
C LYS A 279 10.70 -15.55 -1.15
N LYS A 280 10.11 -14.58 -1.86
CA LYS A 280 10.65 -13.21 -1.97
C LYS A 280 10.67 -12.53 -0.60
N GLU A 281 9.66 -12.71 0.23
CA GLU A 281 9.61 -12.18 1.59
C GLU A 281 10.68 -12.82 2.48
N LYS A 282 10.90 -14.14 2.38
CA LYS A 282 12.05 -14.80 3.04
C LYS A 282 13.39 -14.24 2.55
N PHE A 283 13.52 -13.96 1.25
CA PHE A 283 14.72 -13.38 0.67
C PHE A 283 14.92 -11.92 1.11
N ILE A 284 13.86 -11.12 1.16
CA ILE A 284 13.86 -9.76 1.71
C ILE A 284 14.22 -9.80 3.18
N LYS A 285 13.58 -10.64 4.01
CA LYS A 285 13.97 -10.81 5.42
C LYS A 285 15.43 -11.21 5.57
N ASN A 286 15.93 -12.14 4.74
CA ASN A 286 17.35 -12.47 4.69
C ASN A 286 18.22 -11.28 4.26
N LEU A 287 17.78 -10.45 3.31
CA LEU A 287 18.48 -9.26 2.85
C LEU A 287 18.39 -8.09 3.82
N THR A 288 17.31 -7.93 4.59
CA THR A 288 17.14 -6.92 5.63
C THR A 288 17.95 -7.32 6.85
N ILE A 289 17.97 -8.62 7.20
CA ILE A 289 18.92 -9.19 8.17
C ILE A 289 20.37 -9.08 7.65
N LYS A 290 20.60 -9.08 6.33
CA LYS A 290 21.91 -8.84 5.69
C LYS A 290 22.13 -7.39 5.21
N ASN A 291 21.23 -6.47 5.54
CA ASN A 291 21.47 -5.02 5.50
C ASN A 291 21.89 -4.55 6.89
N THR A 292 22.26 -5.49 7.77
CA THR A 292 23.56 -5.38 8.39
C THR A 292 24.58 -5.52 7.26
N THR A 293 25.28 -4.44 6.90
CA THR A 293 26.70 -4.56 6.54
C THR A 293 27.26 -5.72 7.37
N GLU A 294 27.88 -6.74 6.74
CA GLU A 294 28.41 -7.93 7.42
C GLU A 294 28.79 -7.55 8.84
N LYS A 295 28.04 -8.01 9.87
CA LYS A 295 28.14 -7.49 11.25
C LYS A 295 29.60 -7.15 11.50
N SER A 296 29.95 -5.87 11.52
CA SER A 296 31.35 -5.51 11.64
C SER A 296 31.75 -6.10 12.98
N THR A 297 32.61 -7.13 12.94
CA THR A 297 33.03 -7.85 14.15
C THR A 297 33.87 -6.93 15.05
N SER A 298 34.22 -5.75 14.54
CA SER A 298 34.91 -4.66 15.18
C SER A 298 34.15 -3.34 15.01
N VAL A 299 34.06 -2.58 16.10
CA VAL A 299 33.83 -1.12 16.07
C VAL A 299 35.21 -0.49 16.09
N VAL A 300 35.58 0.24 15.03
CA VAL A 300 36.86 0.95 14.98
C VAL A 300 36.65 2.33 15.62
N LEU A 301 37.08 2.48 16.86
CA LEU A 301 37.17 3.79 17.51
C LEU A 301 38.47 4.46 17.06
N ASN A 302 38.33 5.47 16.21
CA ASN A 302 39.48 6.15 15.64
C ASN A 302 39.84 7.36 16.52
N ASP A 303 40.72 7.16 17.49
CA ASP A 303 41.31 8.27 18.24
C ASP A 303 42.51 8.81 17.45
N SER A 304 42.34 10.00 16.87
CA SER A 304 43.43 10.76 16.24
C SER A 304 44.29 11.51 17.26
N SER A 305 43.95 11.43 18.54
CA SER A 305 44.81 11.89 19.62
C SER A 305 45.99 10.94 19.79
N ASP A 306 47.07 11.47 20.33
CA ASP A 306 48.28 10.74 20.66
C ASP A 306 48.29 10.33 22.16
N CYS A 307 47.14 10.42 22.84
CA CYS A 307 46.96 10.04 24.25
C CYS A 307 46.62 8.55 24.39
N ASN A 308 46.89 7.97 25.55
CA ASN A 308 46.38 6.64 25.88
C ASN A 308 44.88 6.72 26.13
N ILE A 309 44.10 5.80 25.56
CA ILE A 309 42.69 5.62 25.91
C ILE A 309 42.63 5.02 27.30
N VAL A 310 42.08 5.76 28.27
CA VAL A 310 42.10 5.37 29.68
C VAL A 310 40.96 4.41 30.04
N ASP A 311 39.79 4.54 29.41
CA ASP A 311 38.62 3.70 29.69
C ASP A 311 37.60 3.70 28.52
N LEU A 312 36.84 2.61 28.38
CA LEU A 312 35.70 2.47 27.47
C LEU A 312 34.55 1.74 28.16
N ILE A 313 33.43 2.43 28.37
CA ILE A 313 32.26 1.88 29.05
C ILE A 313 31.20 1.51 28.01
N CYS A 314 30.90 0.22 27.87
CA CYS A 314 29.80 -0.28 27.03
C CYS A 314 28.53 -0.48 27.88
N GLY A 315 27.40 0.03 27.40
CA GLY A 315 26.12 0.02 28.14
C GLY A 315 25.50 -1.36 28.33
N GLU A 316 25.93 -2.37 27.57
CA GLU A 316 25.42 -3.73 27.69
C GLU A 316 26.54 -4.76 27.88
N LYS A 317 26.29 -5.70 28.78
CA LYS A 317 27.24 -6.68 29.29
C LYS A 317 27.39 -7.83 28.30
N ASP A 318 28.21 -7.66 27.28
CA ASP A 318 28.62 -8.75 26.40
C ASP A 318 30.01 -9.27 26.80
N ASN A 319 30.03 -10.34 27.60
CA ASN A 319 31.27 -11.00 28.07
C ASN A 319 32.09 -11.65 26.95
N SER A 320 31.65 -11.59 25.68
CA SER A 320 32.27 -12.29 24.56
C SER A 320 33.23 -11.44 23.71
N LYS A 321 33.36 -10.13 23.96
CA LYS A 321 34.10 -9.24 23.05
C LYS A 321 35.29 -8.58 23.72
N GLN A 322 36.49 -9.04 23.36
CA GLN A 322 37.73 -8.29 23.59
C GLN A 322 37.71 -7.07 22.66
N ILE A 323 37.78 -5.86 23.21
CA ILE A 323 37.97 -4.64 22.43
C ILE A 323 39.46 -4.57 22.08
N ALA A 324 39.78 -4.58 20.79
CA ALA A 324 41.14 -4.36 20.29
C ALA A 324 41.28 -2.90 19.83
N PHE A 325 42.28 -2.20 20.35
CA PHE A 325 42.63 -0.85 19.91
C PHE A 325 43.78 -0.90 18.93
N TYR A 326 43.61 -0.24 17.78
CA TYR A 326 44.65 -0.08 16.77
C TYR A 326 45.11 1.38 16.78
N ARG A 327 46.42 1.63 16.89
CA ARG A 327 46.96 2.99 16.76
C ARG A 327 46.83 3.44 15.30
N LYS A 328 46.08 4.51 15.05
CA LYS A 328 45.98 5.11 13.71
C LYS A 328 47.28 5.81 13.30
N ASN A 329 47.94 6.44 14.26
CA ASN A 329 49.25 7.03 14.07
C ASN A 329 50.35 5.98 14.28
N LEU A 330 51.06 5.66 13.20
CA LEU A 330 52.17 4.72 13.21
C LEU A 330 53.52 5.38 13.60
N PHE A 331 53.55 6.70 13.79
CA PHE A 331 54.74 7.41 14.26
C PHE A 331 54.84 7.35 15.79
N ASP A 332 55.84 6.61 16.30
CA ASP A 332 56.12 6.57 17.73
C ASP A 332 57.15 7.64 18.13
N PHE A 333 56.66 8.77 18.66
CA PHE A 333 57.51 9.87 19.13
C PHE A 333 58.46 9.46 20.26
N ASN A 334 58.13 8.45 21.06
CA ASN A 334 59.02 7.98 22.13
C ASN A 334 60.23 7.23 21.57
N SER A 335 60.07 6.59 20.42
CA SER A 335 61.10 5.73 19.82
C SER A 335 61.97 6.42 18.76
N ILE A 336 62.00 7.76 18.72
CA ILE A 336 62.84 8.52 17.78
C ILE A 336 64.13 9.09 18.39
N ARG A 337 65.13 9.25 17.51
CA ARG A 337 66.29 10.13 17.67
C ARG A 337 66.23 11.24 16.63
N VAL A 338 66.54 12.45 17.06
CA VAL A 338 66.62 13.64 16.20
C VAL A 338 68.07 14.05 16.10
N TYR A 339 68.51 14.29 14.86
CA TYR A 339 69.87 14.71 14.56
C TYR A 339 69.85 16.01 13.79
N GLY A 340 70.88 16.81 14.01
CA GLY A 340 71.09 18.02 13.23
C GLY A 340 71.81 17.76 11.92
N ASN A 341 71.46 18.55 10.90
CA ASN A 341 72.19 18.64 9.65
C ASN A 341 72.61 20.08 9.34
N ASP A 342 73.77 20.22 8.72
CA ASP A 342 74.26 21.46 8.11
C ASP A 342 74.12 22.72 8.99
N SER A 343 74.88 22.73 10.08
CA SER A 343 74.99 23.84 11.04
C SER A 343 73.70 24.25 11.75
N VAL A 344 72.67 23.40 11.79
CA VAL A 344 71.51 23.60 12.67
C VAL A 344 71.96 23.64 14.14
N SER A 345 71.26 24.42 14.95
CA SER A 345 71.54 24.59 16.38
C SER A 345 70.25 24.55 17.21
N ASN A 346 70.38 24.59 18.54
CA ASN A 346 69.25 24.66 19.49
C ASN A 346 68.19 23.57 19.27
N ILE A 347 68.60 22.35 18.93
CA ILE A 347 67.66 21.24 18.78
C ILE A 347 67.13 20.85 20.15
N VAL A 348 65.83 21.02 20.35
CA VAL A 348 65.09 20.63 21.55
C VAL A 348 64.05 19.60 21.16
N VAL A 349 64.09 18.42 21.80
CA VAL A 349 63.07 17.38 21.64
C VAL A 349 62.29 17.29 22.94
N ASN A 350 61.04 17.74 22.92
CA ASN A 350 60.14 17.63 24.06
C ASN A 350 59.26 16.39 23.87
N LYS A 351 59.52 15.33 24.65
CA LYS A 351 58.77 14.07 24.56
C LYS A 351 57.36 14.17 25.14
N ASP A 352 57.15 15.02 26.14
CA ASP A 352 55.84 15.21 26.79
C ASP A 352 54.88 15.95 25.85
N ASN A 353 55.37 17.03 25.22
CA ASN A 353 54.61 17.84 24.26
C ASN A 353 54.74 17.33 22.82
N LYS A 354 55.49 16.25 22.60
CA LYS A 354 55.79 15.61 21.31
C LYS A 354 56.13 16.63 20.22
N SER A 355 57.07 17.50 20.55
CA SER A 355 57.52 18.58 19.68
C SER A 355 59.03 18.60 19.51
N ILE A 356 59.47 19.10 18.36
CA ILE A 356 60.86 19.27 17.99
C ILE A 356 61.04 20.72 17.58
N SER A 357 61.89 21.46 18.29
CA SER A 357 62.26 22.83 17.95
C SER A 357 63.73 22.89 17.58
N PHE A 358 64.10 23.73 16.59
CA PHE A 358 65.48 23.89 16.15
C PHE A 358 65.69 25.23 15.42
N THR A 359 66.93 25.70 15.38
CA THR A 359 67.33 26.91 14.66
C THR A 359 68.17 26.55 13.44
N THR A 360 67.68 26.84 12.24
CA THR A 360 68.40 26.61 10.98
C THR A 360 69.45 27.69 10.71
N SER A 361 70.32 27.47 9.74
CA SER A 361 71.43 28.37 9.37
C SER A 361 71.23 29.03 8.00
N GLU A 362 71.70 30.27 7.87
CA GLU A 362 71.76 31.01 6.59
C GLU A 362 72.86 30.53 5.64
N THR A 363 73.81 29.72 6.12
CA THR A 363 74.94 29.21 5.32
C THR A 363 74.72 27.79 4.81
N GLY A 364 73.87 27.00 5.48
CA GLY A 364 73.65 25.60 5.17
C GLY A 364 72.64 25.39 4.04
N ALA A 365 72.98 24.61 3.03
CA ALA A 365 72.10 24.26 1.92
C ALA A 365 70.96 23.30 2.33
N ASN A 366 71.15 22.51 3.39
CA ASN A 366 70.14 21.60 3.95
C ASN A 366 70.09 21.73 5.48
N SER A 367 70.01 22.97 5.99
CA SER A 367 70.05 23.23 7.42
C SER A 367 68.72 22.88 8.08
N GLY A 368 68.75 21.97 9.06
CA GLY A 368 67.56 21.52 9.78
C GLY A 368 67.78 20.17 10.45
N VAL A 369 66.71 19.40 10.65
CA VAL A 369 66.76 18.16 11.42
C VAL A 369 66.38 16.94 10.59
N TYR A 370 66.94 15.79 10.94
CA TYR A 370 66.46 14.51 10.45
C TYR A 370 66.17 13.54 11.60
N ILE A 371 65.10 12.79 11.46
CA ILE A 371 64.57 11.90 12.47
C ILE A 371 64.86 10.46 12.06
N ARG A 372 65.30 9.63 13.00
CA ARG A 372 65.48 8.18 12.83
C ARG A 372 64.83 7.43 13.97
N HIS A 373 64.44 6.18 13.73
CA HIS A 373 63.99 5.28 14.78
C HIS A 373 65.18 4.78 15.64
N ASN A 374 64.94 4.51 16.93
CA ASN A 374 65.95 4.08 17.89
C ASN A 374 66.58 2.72 17.55
N ASN A 375 65.83 1.84 16.90
CA ASN A 375 66.28 0.50 16.52
C ASN A 375 66.79 0.52 15.07
N TYR A 376 68.06 0.89 14.89
CA TYR A 376 68.70 1.15 13.58
C TYR A 376 68.98 -0.12 12.74
N LEU A 377 68.81 -1.32 13.32
CA LEU A 377 69.31 -2.57 12.74
C LEU A 377 68.36 -3.28 11.79
N ASP A 378 67.08 -2.93 11.79
CA ASP A 378 66.09 -3.47 10.85
C ASP A 378 65.53 -2.32 10.02
N PHE A 379 65.18 -2.54 8.75
CA PHE A 379 64.63 -1.57 7.80
C PHE A 379 63.21 -1.05 8.17
N LYS A 380 62.91 -0.96 9.47
CA LYS A 380 61.66 -0.52 10.10
C LYS A 380 61.73 1.00 10.31
N GLY A 381 61.39 1.77 9.27
CA GLY A 381 61.50 3.22 9.29
C GLY A 381 60.50 3.86 10.27
N TYR A 382 60.94 4.85 11.04
CA TYR A 382 60.16 5.66 12.01
C TYR A 382 59.18 4.93 12.94
N GLY A 383 59.38 3.63 13.20
CA GLY A 383 58.48 2.80 14.00
C GLY A 383 57.51 1.94 13.18
N ILE A 384 57.67 1.92 11.85
CA ILE A 384 56.81 1.26 10.87
C ILE A 384 57.62 0.26 10.06
N ASP A 385 57.12 -0.97 9.94
CA ASP A 385 57.67 -1.94 9.01
C ASP A 385 57.26 -1.66 7.55
N TYR A 386 57.97 -0.74 6.89
CA TYR A 386 57.71 -0.35 5.50
C TYR A 386 57.80 -1.53 4.51
N THR A 387 58.44 -2.65 4.85
CA THR A 387 58.46 -3.84 3.98
C THR A 387 57.07 -4.43 3.77
N LYS A 388 56.18 -4.28 4.77
CA LYS A 388 54.77 -4.69 4.71
C LYS A 388 53.87 -3.71 3.97
N LEU A 389 54.40 -2.54 3.61
CA LEU A 389 53.65 -1.45 2.99
C LEU A 389 53.98 -1.24 1.51
N SER A 390 54.79 -2.11 0.89
CA SER A 390 55.17 -2.01 -0.52
C SER A 390 53.96 -1.75 -1.43
N GLY A 391 54.03 -0.69 -2.24
CA GLY A 391 52.98 -0.27 -3.17
C GLY A 391 51.81 0.50 -2.54
N LYS A 392 51.77 0.69 -1.23
CA LYS A 392 50.69 1.42 -0.54
C LYS A 392 51.01 2.91 -0.40
N PRO A 393 50.00 3.79 -0.50
CA PRO A 393 50.18 5.20 -0.18
C PRO A 393 50.18 5.41 1.34
N VAL A 394 51.09 6.28 1.79
CA VAL A 394 51.29 6.62 3.20
C VAL A 394 51.36 8.14 3.30
N ALA A 395 50.62 8.69 4.26
CA ALA A 395 50.59 10.12 4.54
C ALA A 395 51.41 10.43 5.80
N LEU A 396 52.36 11.35 5.67
CA LEU A 396 52.99 12.06 6.78
C LEU A 396 52.23 13.35 6.99
N SER A 397 51.73 13.59 8.19
CA SER A 397 51.15 14.88 8.56
C SER A 397 51.76 15.44 9.84
N PHE A 398 51.93 16.74 9.91
CA PHE A 398 52.53 17.39 11.08
C PHE A 398 52.15 18.87 11.12
N ASP A 399 52.21 19.44 12.30
CA ASP A 399 52.06 20.87 12.49
C ASP A 399 53.45 21.52 12.51
N ILE A 400 53.59 22.64 11.82
CA ILE A 400 54.84 23.40 11.75
C ILE A 400 54.59 24.89 11.93
N GLN A 401 55.54 25.56 12.57
CA GLN A 401 55.57 27.00 12.72
C GLN A 401 57.04 27.45 12.63
N SER A 402 57.26 28.60 12.00
CA SER A 402 58.54 29.29 11.95
C SER A 402 58.41 30.65 12.64
N ASP A 403 59.49 31.30 13.05
CA ASP A 403 59.46 32.69 13.50
C ASP A 403 59.43 33.71 12.35
N ILE A 404 59.82 33.26 11.14
CA ILE A 404 59.81 34.05 9.91
C ILE A 404 59.14 33.30 8.76
N ASN A 405 58.80 34.01 7.68
CA ASN A 405 58.44 33.35 6.43
C ASN A 405 59.67 32.65 5.83
N CYS A 406 59.60 31.35 5.61
CA CYS A 406 60.70 30.56 5.04
C CYS A 406 60.18 29.37 4.22
N LYS A 407 61.05 28.76 3.41
CA LYS A 407 60.71 27.55 2.66
C LYS A 407 61.40 26.34 3.27
N ILE A 408 60.64 25.26 3.51
CA ILE A 408 61.15 24.01 4.06
C ILE A 408 60.95 22.87 3.05
N GLY A 409 61.99 22.05 2.86
CA GLY A 409 61.95 20.80 2.13
C GLY A 409 61.77 19.62 3.09
N ILE A 410 60.79 18.77 2.81
CA ILE A 410 60.50 17.57 3.59
C ILE A 410 60.83 16.34 2.75
N GLN A 411 61.68 15.48 3.31
CA GLN A 411 62.03 14.20 2.72
C GLN A 411 61.41 13.08 3.54
N PHE A 412 60.39 12.42 2.99
CA PHE A 412 59.63 11.41 3.74
C PHE A 412 60.05 9.99 3.37
N ILE A 413 59.42 9.38 2.36
CA ILE A 413 59.61 7.95 2.03
C ILE A 413 60.68 7.75 0.95
N GLN A 414 60.74 8.62 -0.05
CA GLN A 414 61.66 8.43 -1.17
C GLN A 414 63.00 9.12 -0.95
N LEU A 415 64.10 8.38 -1.10
CA LEU A 415 65.45 8.94 -1.00
C LEU A 415 65.67 10.00 -2.10
N TYR A 416 66.26 11.14 -1.71
CA TYR A 416 66.48 12.35 -2.50
C TYR A 416 65.24 13.02 -3.13
N SER A 417 64.02 12.68 -2.69
CA SER A 417 62.78 13.35 -3.10
C SER A 417 62.31 14.31 -2.00
N TYR A 418 62.23 15.61 -2.33
CA TYR A 418 61.82 16.65 -1.38
C TYR A 418 60.52 17.31 -1.82
N ASN A 419 59.55 17.38 -0.91
CA ASN A 419 58.36 18.18 -1.04
C ASN A 419 58.59 19.53 -0.34
N TYR A 420 58.45 20.63 -1.06
CA TYR A 420 58.76 21.96 -0.53
C TYR A 420 57.50 22.76 -0.22
N PHE A 421 57.51 23.44 0.93
CA PHE A 421 56.38 24.22 1.43
C PHE A 421 56.84 25.58 1.96
N ASP A 422 56.01 26.60 1.72
CA ASP A 422 56.18 27.92 2.30
C ASP A 422 55.57 27.94 3.71
N ILE A 423 56.40 28.24 4.70
CA ILE A 423 56.07 28.26 6.11
C ILE A 423 55.97 29.70 6.59
N THR A 424 54.97 30.01 7.41
CA THR A 424 54.75 31.34 7.97
C THR A 424 54.87 31.35 9.50
N PRO A 425 54.84 32.53 10.14
CA PRO A 425 54.73 32.65 11.60
C PRO A 425 53.47 32.09 12.22
N THR A 426 52.44 31.76 11.44
CA THR A 426 51.24 31.08 11.94
C THR A 426 51.42 29.58 11.85
N LYS A 427 50.96 28.84 12.88
CA LYS A 427 50.97 27.38 12.87
C LYS A 427 50.20 26.83 11.66
N GLN A 428 50.83 25.95 10.88
CA GLN A 428 50.28 25.34 9.68
C GLN A 428 50.31 23.81 9.79
N ARG A 429 49.26 23.13 9.31
CA ARG A 429 49.24 21.67 9.12
C ARG A 429 49.76 21.36 7.73
N ILE A 430 50.77 20.50 7.64
CA ILE A 430 51.29 19.98 6.36
C ILE A 430 50.96 18.50 6.26
N VAL A 431 50.64 18.06 5.04
CA VAL A 431 50.43 16.66 4.69
C VAL A 431 51.27 16.35 3.45
N VAL A 432 52.09 15.29 3.53
CA VAL A 432 52.89 14.75 2.43
C VAL A 432 52.47 13.30 2.23
N THR A 433 52.00 12.97 1.02
CA THR A 433 51.58 11.61 0.69
C THR A 433 52.52 11.02 -0.35
N ASP A 434 53.11 9.88 -0.03
CA ASP A 434 54.01 9.13 -0.91
C ASP A 434 53.59 7.65 -0.97
N THR A 435 53.83 7.01 -2.12
CA THR A 435 53.70 5.56 -2.25
C THR A 435 55.00 4.88 -1.85
N VAL A 436 54.90 3.86 -0.99
CA VAL A 436 56.03 3.08 -0.49
C VAL A 436 56.64 2.24 -1.63
N ASP A 437 57.86 2.58 -2.01
CA ASP A 437 58.73 1.75 -2.85
C ASP A 437 59.89 1.24 -1.98
N ILE A 438 59.86 -0.06 -1.66
CA ILE A 438 60.84 -0.70 -0.78
C ILE A 438 62.29 -0.56 -1.28
N ASN A 439 62.48 -0.32 -2.58
CA ASN A 439 63.82 -0.17 -3.17
C ASN A 439 64.37 1.26 -3.06
N LYS A 440 63.51 2.24 -2.72
CA LYS A 440 63.86 3.66 -2.65
C LYS A 440 63.62 4.27 -1.27
N LEU A 441 63.48 3.44 -0.24
CA LEU A 441 63.21 3.89 1.12
C LEU A 441 64.31 4.81 1.64
N ASN A 442 63.87 5.98 2.09
CA ASN A 442 64.66 6.91 2.82
C ASN A 442 64.89 6.40 4.25
N LYS A 443 66.10 6.62 4.78
CA LYS A 443 66.50 6.16 6.12
C LYS A 443 66.21 7.18 7.23
N ALA A 444 65.84 8.41 6.89
CA ALA A 444 65.62 9.48 7.85
C ALA A 444 64.55 10.49 7.38
N LEU A 445 63.63 10.89 8.26
CA LEU A 445 62.59 11.85 7.92
C LEU A 445 63.21 13.23 8.09
N CYS A 446 63.38 13.96 7.00
CA CYS A 446 64.17 15.19 6.99
C CYS A 446 63.29 16.42 6.87
N PHE A 447 63.67 17.47 7.60
CA PHE A 447 63.07 18.81 7.56
C PHE A 447 64.19 19.84 7.40
N TYR A 448 64.39 20.33 6.18
CA TYR A 448 65.52 21.18 5.84
C TYR A 448 65.10 22.50 5.22
N THR A 449 65.76 23.57 5.61
CA THR A 449 65.74 24.84 4.90
C THR A 449 66.98 24.96 4.03
N ASN A 450 66.92 25.82 3.02
CA ASN A 450 68.08 26.14 2.18
C ASN A 450 68.52 27.58 2.45
N LYS A 451 69.70 27.74 3.06
CA LYS A 451 70.36 29.02 3.35
C LYS A 451 69.42 30.03 4.00
N THR A 452 68.63 29.58 4.98
CA THR A 452 67.65 30.41 5.67
C THR A 452 67.74 30.13 7.16
N LYS A 453 67.96 31.17 7.96
CA LYS A 453 67.96 31.09 9.42
C LYS A 453 66.56 31.34 9.96
N ALA A 454 65.97 30.32 10.56
CA ALA A 454 64.63 30.35 11.15
C ALA A 454 64.60 29.49 12.41
N ASN A 455 63.80 29.90 13.40
CA ASN A 455 63.43 29.07 14.54
C ASN A 455 62.17 28.30 14.19
N ILE A 456 62.31 26.99 14.01
CA ILE A 456 61.24 26.12 13.54
C ILE A 456 60.80 25.22 14.68
N THR A 457 59.49 25.07 14.85
CA THR A 457 58.88 24.08 15.74
C THR A 457 57.98 23.16 14.94
N ILE A 458 58.15 21.86 15.13
CA ILE A 458 57.36 20.79 14.54
C ILE A 458 56.66 20.02 15.67
N SER A 459 55.38 19.73 15.52
CA SER A 459 54.59 18.99 16.51
C SER A 459 53.50 18.15 15.84
N ASN A 460 52.80 17.31 16.61
CA ASN A 460 51.66 16.52 16.12
C ASN A 460 52.00 15.69 14.86
N ILE A 461 53.18 15.06 14.86
CA ILE A 461 53.68 14.25 13.74
C ILE A 461 52.89 12.93 13.71
N GLN A 462 52.30 12.65 12.55
CA GLN A 462 51.49 11.48 12.30
C GLN A 462 51.92 10.80 11.01
N ILE A 463 52.00 9.46 11.02
CA ILE A 463 52.13 8.66 9.80
C ILE A 463 50.94 7.71 9.71
N GLU A 464 50.20 7.79 8.61
CA GLU A 464 48.96 7.04 8.39
C GLU A 464 48.98 6.29 7.05
N VAL A 465 48.37 5.10 7.01
CA VAL A 465 48.22 4.29 5.79
C VAL A 465 46.75 4.32 5.38
N ASN A 466 46.41 5.03 4.30
CA ASN A 466 45.02 5.27 3.83
C ASN A 466 44.11 6.01 4.83
N ASN A 467 42.82 6.18 4.49
CA ASN A 467 41.78 6.82 5.31
C ASN A 467 41.22 5.94 6.45
N THR A 468 41.69 4.70 6.59
CA THR A 468 41.15 3.73 7.55
C THR A 468 42.22 3.33 8.54
N ALA A 469 41.91 3.27 9.85
CA ALA A 469 42.80 2.64 10.82
C ALA A 469 43.02 1.19 10.38
N THR A 470 44.26 0.71 10.40
CA THR A 470 44.58 -0.58 9.81
C THR A 470 45.26 -1.51 10.80
N ASP A 471 44.87 -2.78 10.73
CA ASP A 471 45.33 -3.90 11.56
C ASP A 471 46.79 -4.33 11.29
N TYR A 472 47.65 -3.44 10.80
CA TYR A 472 48.94 -3.82 10.19
C TYR A 472 50.09 -4.03 11.17
N GLU A 473 49.96 -3.57 12.42
CA GLU A 473 50.91 -3.91 13.48
C GLU A 473 50.20 -4.59 14.64
N ASP A 474 50.76 -5.72 15.07
CA ASP A 474 50.48 -6.36 16.35
C ASP A 474 51.02 -5.41 17.43
N CYS A 475 50.26 -4.34 17.69
CA CYS A 475 50.59 -3.38 18.73
C CYS A 475 50.31 -4.05 20.07
N ASP A 476 51.17 -3.86 21.07
CA ASP A 476 50.94 -4.32 22.44
C ASP A 476 49.50 -3.97 22.86
N CYS A 477 48.63 -4.99 22.84
CA CYS A 477 47.23 -4.80 23.15
C CYS A 477 47.12 -4.30 24.59
N GLN A 478 46.61 -3.08 24.79
CA GLN A 478 46.11 -2.70 26.09
C GLN A 478 44.84 -3.53 26.34
N LYS A 479 45.01 -4.67 27.00
CA LYS A 479 43.88 -5.47 27.49
C LYS A 479 43.23 -4.71 28.65
N VAL A 480 42.25 -3.88 28.33
CA VAL A 480 41.39 -3.28 29.35
C VAL A 480 40.47 -4.40 29.87
N THR A 481 40.61 -4.73 31.15
CA THR A 481 39.70 -5.65 31.84
C THR A 481 38.59 -4.81 32.46
N LEU A 482 37.36 -4.96 31.97
CA LEU A 482 36.19 -4.24 32.48
C LEU A 482 35.86 -4.74 33.90
N ALA A 483 36.35 -4.05 34.92
CA ALA A 483 36.00 -4.34 36.30
C ALA A 483 34.95 -3.33 36.78
N ASN A 484 33.70 -3.83 36.92
CA ASN A 484 32.56 -3.19 37.57
C ASN A 484 32.17 -1.81 37.04
N ALA A 485 31.10 -1.79 36.24
CA ALA A 485 30.40 -0.58 35.84
C ALA A 485 29.87 0.18 37.06
N ASP A 486 30.36 1.41 37.24
CA ASP A 486 29.57 2.49 37.81
C ASP A 486 29.78 3.72 36.93
N VAL A 487 28.69 4.15 36.28
CA VAL A 487 28.68 5.10 35.17
C VAL A 487 28.57 6.50 35.73
N ASN A 488 29.58 7.38 35.54
CA ASN A 488 29.37 8.82 35.70
C ASN A 488 30.33 9.80 34.98
N SER A 489 31.36 9.38 34.24
CA SER A 489 32.15 10.35 33.45
C SER A 489 33.17 9.69 32.50
N LEU A 490 33.15 10.07 31.22
CA LEU A 490 34.28 9.88 30.29
C LEU A 490 35.04 11.21 30.23
N HIS A 491 36.31 11.23 30.65
CA HIS A 491 37.16 12.42 30.54
C HIS A 491 38.10 12.27 29.33
N THR A 492 37.94 13.13 28.32
CA THR A 492 38.97 13.36 27.28
C THR A 492 39.29 14.85 27.22
N TYR A 493 40.57 15.18 27.02
CA TYR A 493 41.11 16.49 27.43
C TYR A 493 40.93 17.63 26.40
N TYR A 494 40.33 17.42 25.21
CA TYR A 494 40.10 18.50 24.22
C TYR A 494 38.85 18.31 23.33
N PRO A 495 38.22 19.41 22.83
CA PRO A 495 36.80 19.43 22.43
C PRO A 495 36.53 19.20 20.93
N SER A 496 37.32 18.39 20.23
CA SER A 496 37.05 18.14 18.80
C SER A 496 37.36 16.70 18.41
N THR A 497 36.50 15.78 18.85
CA THR A 497 36.47 14.41 18.32
C THR A 497 35.13 14.20 17.63
N THR A 498 35.16 14.08 16.30
CA THR A 498 33.98 13.68 15.53
C THR A 498 33.83 12.16 15.66
N VAL A 499 32.80 11.73 16.38
CA VAL A 499 32.42 10.30 16.45
C VAL A 499 31.44 10.04 15.31
N ILE A 500 31.86 9.25 14.31
CA ILE A 500 30.96 8.70 13.30
C ILE A 500 30.73 7.24 13.67
N SER A 501 29.52 6.95 14.13
CA SER A 501 29.03 5.60 14.46
C SER A 501 27.99 5.20 13.42
N ASP A 502 28.28 4.18 12.62
CA ASP A 502 27.30 3.49 11.76
C ASP A 502 26.54 2.40 12.55
N SER A 503 26.26 2.65 13.82
CA SER A 503 25.59 1.70 14.73
C SER A 503 24.41 2.35 15.46
N ASP A 504 23.40 1.53 15.77
CA ASP A 504 22.09 1.91 16.35
C ASP A 504 22.12 2.54 17.76
N PHE A 505 23.28 2.93 18.28
CA PHE A 505 23.39 3.64 19.55
C PHE A 505 23.80 5.10 19.35
N ILE A 506 23.03 5.98 19.99
CA ILE A 506 23.26 7.42 20.07
C ILE A 506 24.31 7.66 21.17
N LEU A 507 25.48 8.17 20.81
CA LEU A 507 26.48 8.63 21.77
C LEU A 507 26.24 10.10 22.10
N ASN A 508 25.80 10.41 23.31
CA ASN A 508 25.71 11.78 23.79
C ASN A 508 27.07 12.25 24.34
N TYR A 509 27.64 13.24 23.67
CA TYR A 509 28.85 13.94 24.11
C TYR A 509 28.46 15.15 24.97
N ILE A 510 28.96 15.22 26.20
CA ILE A 510 28.91 16.42 27.03
C ILE A 510 30.35 16.88 27.25
N ALA A 511 30.72 18.03 26.67
CA ALA A 511 31.97 18.70 27.00
C ALA A 511 31.86 19.29 28.41
N ASP A 512 32.67 18.82 29.37
CA ASP A 512 32.86 19.54 30.64
C ASP A 512 33.81 20.74 30.39
N PRO A 513 33.37 22.00 30.57
CA PRO A 513 34.19 23.19 30.37
C PRO A 513 35.25 23.42 31.46
N LYS A 514 35.57 22.44 32.32
CA LYS A 514 36.47 22.64 33.47
C LYS A 514 37.89 23.12 33.15
N ASN A 515 38.38 22.98 31.91
CA ASN A 515 39.66 23.55 31.50
C ASN A 515 39.57 24.96 30.86
N TYR A 516 38.38 25.57 30.75
CA TYR A 516 38.25 26.96 30.29
C TYR A 516 38.30 27.98 31.45
N ILE A 517 38.27 27.55 32.72
CA ILE A 517 38.22 28.46 33.88
C ILE A 517 39.59 28.70 34.52
N ASP A 518 40.58 27.79 34.40
CA ASP A 518 41.90 27.97 35.04
C ASP A 518 42.94 28.73 34.19
N SER A 519 42.54 29.39 33.10
CA SER A 519 43.37 30.40 32.41
C SER A 519 42.84 31.84 32.57
N LYS A 520 41.86 32.05 33.45
CA LYS A 520 41.36 33.38 33.80
C LYS A 520 41.08 33.57 35.31
N VAL A 521 41.93 33.10 36.21
CA VAL A 521 42.26 33.82 37.47
C VAL A 521 43.62 33.28 37.99
N SER A 522 44.59 34.19 38.15
CA SER A 522 45.96 34.05 38.72
C SER A 522 47.09 33.77 37.73
#